data_AF-A0A409X5D4-F1
#
_entry.id   AF-A0A409X5D4-F1
#
_cell.length_a   1.000
_cell.length_b   1.000
_cell.length_c   1.000
_cell.angle_alpha   90.00
_cell.angle_beta   90.00
_cell.angle_gamma   90.00
#
_symmetry.space_group_name_H-M   'P 1'
#
loop_
_entity.id
_entity.type
_entity.pdbx_description
1 polymer ?
#
loop_
_entity_poly.entity_id
_entity_poly.type
_entity_poly.pdbx_seq_one_letter_code
_entity_poly.pdbx_strand_id
1 'polypeptide(L)'
;MVNPGSFQGSRKEFLLAQKAAYTEAVIGGYVADALADIQRRYFKRYPIDLPHDEEPSQEHLANVDDASADAEPEEPNRELLSKEDFETKMTEVQQRADLIRFRKAQIKRWMAYQHMKDNDTDPMEPSPTNPYNSLIFQLSGKEPGRPRKKTAVNVWRKTQRHNIEMRVKNLAKSQGIPNDKLAALRDKVARQMFNALPADQQEKWTKQAEDETKAASEEWERMRKNEPSTKPEDRQ
;
A
#
# COMPACT_ATOMS: atom_id res chain seq x y z
N MET A 1 -22.11 -7.84 -0.04
CA MET A 1 -21.60 -6.71 0.77
C MET A 1 -20.10 -6.61 0.51
N VAL A 2 -19.61 -5.51 -0.04
CA VAL A 2 -18.18 -5.34 -0.35
C VAL A 2 -17.44 -5.13 0.98
N ASN A 3 -16.34 -5.85 1.22
CA ASN A 3 -15.54 -5.70 2.44
C ASN A 3 -15.11 -4.21 2.58
N PRO A 4 -15.54 -3.49 3.62
CA PRO A 4 -15.32 -2.05 3.74
C PRO A 4 -13.83 -1.67 3.96
N GLY A 5 -12.97 -2.68 4.14
CA GLY A 5 -11.53 -2.51 4.37
C GLY A 5 -11.20 -2.37 5.86
N SER A 6 -9.94 -2.59 6.21
CA SER A 6 -9.49 -2.62 7.62
C SER A 6 -9.53 -1.27 8.33
N PHE A 7 -9.62 -0.15 7.61
CA PHE A 7 -9.67 1.21 8.17
C PHE A 7 -10.80 1.99 7.50
N GLN A 8 -11.58 2.69 8.30
CA GLN A 8 -12.73 3.50 7.89
C GLN A 8 -12.63 4.91 8.51
N GLY A 9 -13.56 5.80 8.16
CA GLY A 9 -13.68 7.12 8.78
C GLY A 9 -12.38 7.93 8.81
N SER A 10 -12.13 8.62 9.93
CA SER A 10 -10.98 9.51 10.08
C SER A 10 -9.66 8.73 10.11
N ARG A 11 -9.65 7.50 10.62
CA ARG A 11 -8.46 6.61 10.60
C ARG A 11 -7.94 6.38 9.19
N LYS A 12 -8.86 6.14 8.25
CA LYS A 12 -8.51 5.96 6.84
C LYS A 12 -7.99 7.27 6.23
N GLU A 13 -8.61 8.40 6.55
CA GLU A 13 -8.18 9.71 6.06
C GLU A 13 -6.77 10.06 6.54
N PHE A 14 -6.48 9.82 7.83
CA PHE A 14 -5.14 9.95 8.39
C PHE A 14 -4.12 9.10 7.62
N LEU A 15 -4.39 7.80 7.45
CA LEU A 15 -3.46 6.92 6.74
C LEU A 15 -3.28 7.29 5.27
N LEU A 16 -4.33 7.77 4.60
CA LEU A 16 -4.22 8.28 3.23
C LEU A 16 -3.31 9.52 3.14
N ALA A 17 -3.37 10.43 4.13
CA ALA A 17 -2.51 11.61 4.18
C ALA A 17 -1.03 11.24 4.35
N GLN A 18 -0.73 10.16 5.07
CA GLN A 18 0.66 9.71 5.30
C GLN A 18 1.29 8.97 4.11
N LYS A 19 0.54 8.70 3.03
CA LYS A 19 1.05 7.93 1.87
C LYS A 19 2.27 8.57 1.21
N ALA A 20 2.28 9.90 1.08
CA ALA A 20 3.39 10.61 0.44
C ALA A 20 4.70 10.41 1.22
N ALA A 21 4.66 10.61 2.55
CA ALA A 21 5.81 10.40 3.43
C ALA A 21 6.29 8.94 3.40
N TYR A 22 5.37 7.97 3.37
CA TYR A 22 5.74 6.56 3.25
C TYR A 22 6.44 6.25 1.92
N THR A 23 5.93 6.77 0.80
CA THR A 23 6.56 6.60 -0.52
C THR A 23 7.96 7.20 -0.57
N GLU A 24 8.15 8.39 0.00
CA GLU A 24 9.46 9.01 0.12
C GLU A 24 10.44 8.14 0.93
N ALA A 25 9.97 7.56 2.04
CA ALA A 25 10.76 6.64 2.85
C ALA A 25 11.12 5.33 2.14
N VAL A 26 10.24 4.83 1.26
CA VAL A 26 10.57 3.67 0.40
C VAL A 26 11.67 4.02 -0.57
N ILE A 27 11.61 5.19 -1.20
CA ILE A 27 12.64 5.66 -2.15
C ILE A 27 13.97 5.91 -1.42
N GLY A 28 13.93 6.50 -0.23
CA GLY A 28 15.12 6.83 0.56
C GLY A 28 15.66 5.69 1.44
N GLY A 29 14.99 4.54 1.49
CA GLY A 29 15.43 3.38 2.26
C GLY A 29 15.24 3.46 3.79
N TYR A 30 14.49 4.43 4.30
CA TYR A 30 14.23 4.63 5.74
C TYR A 30 12.78 4.25 6.14
N VAL A 31 12.24 3.22 5.51
CA VAL A 31 10.84 2.78 5.69
C VAL A 31 10.50 2.45 7.15
N ALA A 32 11.44 1.86 7.90
CA ALA A 32 11.20 1.46 9.28
C ALA A 32 10.90 2.66 10.18
N ASP A 33 11.67 3.75 10.03
CA ASP A 33 11.54 4.96 10.84
C ASP A 33 10.26 5.72 10.50
N ALA A 34 9.98 5.90 9.21
CA ALA A 34 8.74 6.51 8.76
C ALA A 34 7.51 5.72 9.23
N LEU A 35 7.58 4.38 9.19
CA LEU A 35 6.50 3.54 9.69
C LEU A 35 6.32 3.67 11.21
N ALA A 36 7.41 3.68 11.98
CA ALA A 36 7.36 3.85 13.42
C ALA A 36 6.72 5.19 13.81
N ASP A 37 7.09 6.25 13.09
CA ASP A 37 6.53 7.58 13.31
C ASP A 37 5.05 7.68 12.91
N ILE A 38 4.64 7.09 11.77
CA ILE A 38 3.22 6.98 11.39
C ILE A 38 2.43 6.20 12.45
N GLN A 39 2.96 5.09 12.94
CA GLN A 39 2.32 4.29 14.00
C GLN A 39 2.20 5.08 15.29
N ARG A 40 3.24 5.83 15.69
CA ARG A 40 3.22 6.69 16.87
C ARG A 40 2.07 7.68 16.81
N ARG A 41 2.04 8.49 15.76
CA ARG A 41 0.98 9.49 15.52
C ARG A 41 -0.41 8.85 15.43
N TYR A 42 -0.51 7.66 14.83
CA TYR A 42 -1.76 6.91 14.76
C TYR A 42 -2.29 6.59 16.16
N PHE A 43 -1.48 5.99 17.04
CA PHE A 43 -1.94 5.61 18.39
C PHE A 43 -2.21 6.80 19.30
N LYS A 44 -1.56 7.95 19.07
CA LYS A 44 -1.90 9.21 19.75
C LYS A 44 -3.30 9.70 19.41
N ARG A 45 -3.65 9.65 18.12
CA ARG A 45 -4.96 10.11 17.61
C ARG A 45 -6.06 9.08 17.86
N TYR A 46 -5.71 7.80 17.84
CA TYR A 46 -6.62 6.65 17.92
C TYR A 46 -6.17 5.72 19.05
N PRO A 47 -6.59 6.00 20.30
CA PRO A 47 -6.25 5.17 21.45
C PRO A 47 -6.63 3.71 21.23
N ILE A 48 -5.80 2.77 21.69
CA ILE A 48 -6.05 1.33 21.52
C ILE A 48 -7.21 0.83 22.41
N ASP A 49 -7.51 1.57 23.47
CA ASP A 49 -8.61 1.28 24.41
C ASP A 49 -9.98 1.56 23.80
N LEU A 50 -10.04 2.47 22.82
CA LEU A 50 -11.26 2.74 22.09
C LEU A 50 -11.46 1.63 21.04
N PRO A 51 -12.65 0.99 20.98
CA PRO A 51 -12.94 -0.01 19.96
C PRO A 51 -12.63 0.51 18.55
N HIS A 52 -12.13 -0.38 17.69
CA HIS A 52 -11.69 0.00 16.35
C HIS A 52 -12.82 0.55 15.46
N ASP A 53 -14.06 0.19 15.77
CA ASP A 53 -15.25 0.61 15.04
C ASP A 53 -15.81 1.96 15.54
N GLU A 54 -15.29 2.48 16.66
CA GLU A 54 -15.71 3.76 17.24
C GLU A 54 -14.69 4.85 16.94
N GLU A 55 -15.14 6.01 16.46
CA GLU A 55 -14.25 7.14 16.15
C GLU A 55 -14.02 8.00 17.41
N PRO A 56 -12.76 8.44 17.67
CA PRO A 56 -12.51 9.40 18.74
C PRO A 56 -13.28 10.70 18.51
N SER A 57 -13.59 11.41 19.59
CA SER A 57 -14.26 12.71 19.49
C SER A 57 -13.42 13.69 18.68
N GLN A 58 -14.10 14.60 17.97
CA GLN A 58 -13.43 15.60 17.13
C GLN A 58 -12.57 16.55 17.98
N GLU A 59 -13.01 16.84 19.21
CA GLU A 59 -12.25 17.61 20.20
C GLU A 59 -10.96 16.92 20.61
N HIS A 60 -10.99 15.58 20.80
CA HIS A 60 -9.78 14.81 21.09
C HIS A 60 -8.79 14.92 19.93
N LEU A 61 -9.25 14.69 18.69
CA LEU A 61 -8.39 14.76 17.50
C LEU A 61 -7.77 16.14 17.27
N ALA A 62 -8.45 17.22 17.65
CA ALA A 62 -7.95 18.58 17.54
C ALA A 62 -6.88 18.93 18.60
N ASN A 63 -6.96 18.30 19.78
CA ASN A 63 -6.04 18.54 20.89
C ASN A 63 -4.79 17.64 20.87
N VAL A 64 -4.73 16.65 19.98
CA VAL A 64 -3.59 15.74 19.88
C VAL A 64 -2.39 16.44 19.24
N ASP A 65 -1.31 16.55 20.01
CA ASP A 65 0.00 16.96 19.52
C ASP A 65 0.81 15.73 19.05
N ASP A 66 1.03 15.63 17.74
CA ASP A 66 1.82 14.56 17.13
C ASP A 66 3.31 14.64 17.49
N ALA A 67 3.82 15.83 17.82
CA ALA A 67 5.25 16.11 18.05
C ALA A 67 5.73 15.83 19.48
N SER A 68 4.81 15.78 20.44
CA SER A 68 5.14 15.49 21.84
C SER A 68 5.78 14.10 22.04
N ALA A 69 6.49 13.89 23.15
CA ALA A 69 6.92 12.55 23.53
C ALA A 69 5.73 11.71 24.01
N ASP A 70 5.75 10.40 23.77
CA ASP A 70 4.75 9.49 24.32
C ASP A 70 4.97 9.30 25.82
N ALA A 71 3.90 9.27 26.60
CA ALA A 71 3.98 8.90 28.01
C ALA A 71 4.31 7.40 28.12
N GLU A 72 5.29 7.08 28.96
CA GLU A 72 5.65 5.69 29.24
C GLU A 72 4.53 5.02 30.03
N PRO A 73 4.07 3.80 29.63
CA PRO A 73 3.06 3.09 30.39
C PRO A 73 3.58 2.72 31.78
N GLU A 74 2.80 3.01 32.82
CA GLU A 74 3.15 2.61 34.18
C GLU A 74 3.04 1.09 34.32
N GLU A 75 4.13 0.46 34.78
CA GLU A 75 4.13 -0.97 35.06
C GLU A 75 3.32 -1.28 36.34
N PRO A 76 2.50 -2.35 36.35
CA PRO A 76 1.79 -2.75 37.56
C PRO A 76 2.76 -3.03 38.72
N ASN A 77 2.60 -2.35 39.85
CA ASN A 77 3.48 -2.55 41.01
C ASN A 77 3.01 -3.72 41.87
N ARG A 78 3.85 -4.76 41.96
CA ARG A 78 3.58 -6.00 42.68
C ARG A 78 3.40 -5.82 44.20
N GLU A 79 3.98 -4.78 44.78
CA GLU A 79 3.95 -4.56 46.24
C GLU A 79 2.70 -3.82 46.71
N LEU A 80 2.04 -3.07 45.82
CA LEU A 80 0.87 -2.25 46.13
C LEU A 80 -0.45 -2.97 45.84
N LEU A 81 -0.45 -3.91 44.90
CA LEU A 81 -1.63 -4.64 44.45
C LEU A 81 -1.76 -5.97 45.17
N SER A 82 -2.99 -6.42 45.41
CA SER A 82 -3.21 -7.81 45.81
C SER A 82 -2.73 -8.75 44.69
N LYS A 83 -2.43 -10.01 45.03
CA LYS A 83 -1.94 -10.98 44.04
C LYS A 83 -2.92 -11.14 42.87
N GLU A 84 -4.22 -11.18 43.14
CA GLU A 84 -5.27 -11.32 42.14
C GLU A 84 -5.41 -10.07 41.26
N ASP A 85 -5.32 -8.87 41.85
CA ASP A 85 -5.38 -7.61 41.10
C ASP A 85 -4.13 -7.41 40.22
N PHE A 86 -2.96 -7.84 40.71
CA PHE A 86 -1.71 -7.80 39.95
C PHE A 86 -1.78 -8.73 38.73
N GLU A 87 -2.25 -9.96 38.92
CA GLU A 87 -2.45 -10.91 37.81
C GLU A 87 -3.42 -10.35 36.77
N THR A 88 -4.53 -9.74 37.21
CA THR A 88 -5.50 -9.11 36.32
C THR A 88 -4.87 -7.96 35.52
N LYS A 89 -4.19 -7.01 36.17
CA LYS A 89 -3.51 -5.91 35.47
C LYS A 89 -2.42 -6.38 34.52
N MET A 90 -1.66 -7.40 34.88
CA MET A 90 -0.67 -7.99 33.97
C MET A 90 -1.33 -8.57 32.72
N THR A 91 -2.49 -9.24 32.85
CA THR A 91 -3.22 -9.72 31.69
C THR A 91 -3.75 -8.59 30.81
N GLU A 92 -4.24 -7.49 31.38
CA GLU A 92 -4.68 -6.31 30.64
C GLU A 92 -3.53 -5.67 29.85
N VAL A 93 -2.35 -5.52 30.49
CA VAL A 93 -1.14 -5.00 29.84
C VAL A 93 -0.73 -5.89 28.67
N GLN A 94 -0.76 -7.22 28.85
CA GLN A 94 -0.43 -8.16 27.80
C GLN A 94 -1.43 -8.08 26.63
N GLN A 95 -2.73 -8.07 26.92
CA GLN A 95 -3.77 -7.91 25.91
C GLN A 95 -3.60 -6.60 25.12
N ARG A 96 -3.32 -5.50 25.83
CA ARG A 96 -3.02 -4.20 25.21
C ARG A 96 -1.80 -4.29 24.29
N ALA A 97 -0.71 -4.92 24.73
CA ALA A 97 0.50 -5.08 23.93
C ALA A 97 0.25 -5.91 22.66
N ASP A 98 -0.54 -6.97 22.75
CA ASP A 98 -0.90 -7.81 21.62
C ASP A 98 -1.80 -7.06 20.62
N LEU A 99 -2.76 -6.26 21.10
CA LEU A 99 -3.58 -5.38 20.27
C LEU A 99 -2.74 -4.32 19.54
N ILE A 100 -1.79 -3.70 20.24
CA ILE A 100 -0.84 -2.74 19.62
C ILE A 100 -0.03 -3.43 18.53
N ARG A 101 0.54 -4.61 18.81
CA ARG A 101 1.33 -5.39 17.85
C ARG A 101 0.51 -5.75 16.62
N PHE A 102 -0.70 -6.23 16.83
CA PHE A 102 -1.64 -6.56 15.76
C PHE A 102 -1.94 -5.34 14.89
N ARG A 103 -2.24 -4.19 15.50
CA ARG A 103 -2.57 -2.96 14.78
C ARG A 103 -1.37 -2.36 14.04
N LYS A 104 -0.17 -2.36 14.64
CA LYS A 104 1.09 -2.00 13.96
C LYS A 104 1.30 -2.84 12.70
N ALA A 105 1.09 -4.15 12.78
CA ALA A 105 1.20 -5.05 11.64
C ALA A 105 0.14 -4.77 10.56
N GLN A 106 -1.09 -4.42 10.94
CA GLN A 106 -2.11 -4.00 9.99
C GLN A 106 -1.76 -2.70 9.26
N ILE A 107 -1.29 -1.67 9.98
CA ILE A 107 -0.85 -0.41 9.37
C ILE A 107 0.30 -0.66 8.41
N LYS A 108 1.29 -1.49 8.80
CA LYS A 108 2.41 -1.90 7.94
C LYS A 108 1.94 -2.51 6.63
N ARG A 109 1.07 -3.53 6.70
CA ARG A 109 0.53 -4.21 5.50
C ARG A 109 -0.30 -3.26 4.65
N TRP A 110 -1.10 -2.40 5.27
CA TRP A 110 -1.93 -1.43 4.56
C TRP A 110 -1.08 -0.42 3.80
N MET A 111 -0.04 0.15 4.43
CA MET A 111 0.88 1.09 3.78
C MET A 111 1.63 0.45 2.61
N ALA A 112 2.20 -0.74 2.83
CA ALA A 112 2.86 -1.49 1.76
C ALA A 112 1.90 -1.75 0.59
N TYR A 113 0.68 -2.23 0.87
CA TYR A 113 -0.33 -2.47 -0.15
C TYR A 113 -0.71 -1.19 -0.91
N GLN A 114 -0.92 -0.08 -0.20
CA GLN A 114 -1.24 1.21 -0.84
C GLN A 114 -0.10 1.70 -1.73
N HIS A 115 1.13 1.62 -1.26
CA HIS A 115 2.32 1.96 -2.05
C HIS A 115 2.39 1.11 -3.31
N MET A 116 2.20 -0.21 -3.18
CA MET A 116 2.24 -1.13 -4.32
C MET A 116 1.12 -0.85 -5.32
N LYS A 117 -0.10 -0.58 -4.83
CA LYS A 117 -1.24 -0.21 -5.66
C LYS A 117 -1.06 1.12 -6.39
N ASP A 118 -0.34 2.06 -5.78
CA ASP A 118 -0.09 3.35 -6.39
C ASP A 118 1.01 3.29 -7.45
N ASN A 119 2.05 2.49 -7.19
CA ASN A 119 3.21 2.33 -8.05
C ASN A 119 3.12 1.15 -9.02
N ASP A 120 2.01 0.38 -8.99
CA ASP A 120 1.77 -0.78 -9.87
C ASP A 120 2.88 -1.84 -9.74
N THR A 121 3.48 -1.96 -8.56
CA THR A 121 4.47 -2.98 -8.25
C THR A 121 3.74 -4.24 -7.79
N ASP A 122 3.31 -5.09 -8.72
CA ASP A 122 2.82 -6.42 -8.39
C ASP A 122 4.01 -7.25 -7.89
N PRO A 123 3.96 -7.84 -6.67
CA PRO A 123 5.04 -8.64 -6.14
C PRO A 123 5.26 -9.93 -6.95
N MET A 124 4.30 -10.34 -7.79
CA MET A 124 4.40 -11.45 -8.71
C MET A 124 4.80 -11.02 -10.13
N GLU A 125 4.75 -9.73 -10.47
CA GLU A 125 5.31 -9.27 -11.73
C GLU A 125 6.85 -9.26 -11.63
N PRO A 126 7.55 -9.69 -12.69
CA PRO A 126 8.99 -9.57 -12.76
C PRO A 126 9.35 -8.08 -12.70
N SER A 127 9.89 -7.64 -11.56
CA SER A 127 10.40 -6.29 -11.34
C SER A 127 11.90 -6.38 -11.01
N PRO A 128 12.72 -5.42 -11.48
CA PRO A 128 14.11 -5.29 -11.04
C PRO A 128 14.25 -5.20 -9.50
N THR A 129 13.19 -4.78 -8.81
CA THR A 129 13.17 -4.58 -7.36
C THR A 129 12.91 -5.87 -6.56
N ASN A 130 12.51 -6.98 -7.19
CA ASN A 130 12.32 -8.26 -6.50
C ASN A 130 13.06 -9.40 -7.22
N PRO A 131 14.39 -9.53 -7.01
CA PRO A 131 15.20 -10.58 -7.65
C PRO A 131 14.75 -11.99 -7.27
N TYR A 132 14.08 -12.16 -6.13
CA TYR A 132 13.61 -13.45 -5.62
C TYR A 132 12.44 -14.05 -6.43
N ASN A 133 11.75 -13.26 -7.27
CA ASN A 133 10.66 -13.81 -8.09
C ASN A 133 11.16 -14.90 -9.03
N SER A 134 12.32 -14.71 -9.64
CA SER A 134 12.95 -15.72 -10.51
C SER A 134 13.16 -17.05 -9.77
N LEU A 135 13.67 -16.98 -8.54
CA LEU A 135 13.91 -18.14 -7.68
C LEU A 135 12.60 -18.80 -7.21
N ILE A 136 11.59 -18.01 -6.84
CA ILE A 136 10.27 -18.53 -6.43
C ILE A 136 9.60 -19.29 -7.58
N PHE A 137 9.67 -18.77 -8.81
CA PHE A 137 9.13 -19.45 -9.99
C PHE A 137 9.90 -20.75 -10.29
N GLN A 138 11.24 -20.73 -10.20
CA GLN A 138 12.08 -21.93 -10.35
C GLN A 138 11.76 -23.00 -9.29
N LEU A 139 11.69 -22.63 -8.00
CA LEU A 139 11.41 -23.56 -6.90
C LEU A 139 9.98 -24.10 -6.92
N SER A 140 9.02 -23.29 -7.35
CA SER A 140 7.61 -23.71 -7.45
C SER A 140 7.31 -24.53 -8.71
N GLY A 141 8.27 -24.67 -9.63
CA GLY A 141 8.09 -25.34 -10.93
C GLY A 141 7.10 -24.62 -11.84
N LYS A 142 6.70 -23.38 -11.51
CA LYS A 142 5.79 -22.57 -12.31
C LYS A 142 6.63 -21.60 -13.12
N GLU A 143 6.60 -21.74 -14.44
CA GLU A 143 7.26 -20.75 -15.30
C GLU A 143 6.63 -19.37 -15.10
N PRO A 144 7.43 -18.29 -15.01
CA PRO A 144 6.89 -16.94 -15.01
C PRO A 144 6.12 -16.74 -16.31
N GLY A 145 4.86 -16.33 -16.21
CA GLY A 145 4.03 -16.09 -17.39
C GLY A 145 4.67 -15.06 -18.32
N ARG A 146 4.59 -15.29 -19.63
CA ARG A 146 5.09 -14.33 -20.63
C ARG A 146 4.43 -12.95 -20.40
N PRO A 147 5.21 -11.85 -20.36
CA PRO A 147 4.67 -10.51 -20.17
C PRO A 147 3.59 -10.20 -21.21
N ARG A 148 2.49 -9.61 -20.76
CA ARG A 148 1.39 -9.20 -21.64
C ARG A 148 1.79 -7.94 -22.40
N LYS A 149 1.35 -7.83 -23.66
CA LYS A 149 1.53 -6.59 -24.44
C LYS A 149 0.82 -5.43 -23.77
N LYS A 150 1.54 -4.34 -23.50
CA LYS A 150 0.96 -3.11 -22.98
C LYS A 150 0.28 -2.35 -24.11
N THR A 151 -0.85 -1.71 -23.83
CA THR A 151 -1.52 -0.80 -24.77
C THR A 151 -1.09 0.64 -24.51
N ALA A 152 -1.10 1.49 -25.54
CA ALA A 152 -0.75 2.90 -25.42
C ALA A 152 -1.56 3.62 -24.33
N VAL A 153 -2.87 3.32 -24.26
CA VAL A 153 -3.77 3.84 -23.21
C VAL A 153 -3.30 3.44 -21.81
N ASN A 154 -2.82 2.21 -21.62
CA ASN A 154 -2.38 1.71 -20.31
C ASN A 154 -1.08 2.36 -19.83
N VAL A 155 -0.17 2.69 -20.74
CA VAL A 155 1.05 3.43 -20.42
C VAL A 155 0.72 4.88 -20.12
N TRP A 156 -0.04 5.53 -21.01
CA TRP A 156 -0.43 6.94 -20.87
C TRP A 156 -1.23 7.21 -19.59
N ARG A 157 -2.22 6.36 -19.25
CA ARG A 157 -3.09 6.58 -18.09
C ARG A 157 -2.33 6.63 -16.76
N LYS A 158 -1.13 6.04 -16.68
CA LYS A 158 -0.26 6.12 -15.49
C LYS A 158 0.13 7.57 -15.19
N THR A 159 0.42 8.35 -16.23
CA THR A 159 0.76 9.77 -16.10
C THR A 159 -0.46 10.66 -15.83
N GLN A 160 -1.66 10.21 -16.19
CA GLN A 160 -2.90 10.99 -16.11
C GLN A 160 -3.87 10.51 -15.03
N ARG A 161 -3.41 9.71 -14.07
CA ARG A 161 -4.24 9.07 -13.04
C ARG A 161 -5.11 10.07 -12.28
N HIS A 162 -4.53 11.20 -11.87
CA HIS A 162 -5.27 12.25 -11.15
C HIS A 162 -6.41 12.84 -12.00
N ASN A 163 -6.12 13.18 -13.26
CA ASN A 163 -7.09 13.77 -14.19
C ASN A 163 -8.24 12.81 -14.52
N ILE A 164 -7.92 11.53 -14.69
CA ILE A 164 -8.91 10.48 -14.92
C ILE A 164 -9.82 10.32 -13.69
N GLU A 165 -9.26 10.23 -12.48
CA GLU A 165 -10.05 10.10 -11.25
C GLU A 165 -10.97 11.31 -11.00
N MET A 166 -10.49 12.53 -11.26
CA MET A 166 -11.32 13.74 -11.15
C MET A 166 -12.52 13.67 -12.10
N ARG A 167 -12.29 13.33 -13.38
CA ARG A 167 -13.36 13.24 -14.37
C ARG A 167 -14.35 12.13 -14.07
N VAL A 168 -13.87 10.98 -13.59
CA VAL A 168 -14.70 9.85 -13.14
C VAL A 168 -15.56 10.24 -11.95
N LYS A 169 -15.01 10.92 -10.94
CA LYS A 169 -15.77 11.40 -9.77
C LYS A 169 -16.88 12.36 -10.17
N ASN A 170 -16.60 13.30 -11.07
CA ASN A 170 -17.60 14.25 -11.56
C ASN A 170 -18.72 13.55 -12.33
N LEU A 171 -18.38 12.63 -13.24
CA LEU A 171 -19.36 11.86 -14.01
C LEU A 171 -20.20 10.93 -13.12
N ALA A 172 -19.58 10.26 -12.16
CA ALA A 172 -20.27 9.38 -11.23
C ALA A 172 -21.29 10.14 -10.37
N LYS A 173 -20.92 11.34 -9.89
CA LYS A 173 -21.85 12.22 -9.16
C LYS A 173 -23.00 12.70 -10.05
N SER A 174 -22.71 13.14 -11.28
CA SER A 174 -23.75 13.66 -12.18
C SER A 174 -24.72 12.59 -12.69
N GLN A 175 -24.24 11.35 -12.89
CA GLN A 175 -25.04 10.26 -13.46
C GLN A 175 -25.57 9.29 -12.39
N GLY A 176 -25.29 9.56 -11.10
CA GLY A 176 -25.69 8.68 -10.00
C GLY A 176 -25.15 7.25 -10.13
N ILE A 177 -23.96 7.09 -10.70
CA ILE A 177 -23.40 5.75 -10.97
C ILE A 177 -22.94 5.13 -9.65
N PRO A 178 -23.41 3.90 -9.33
CA PRO A 178 -23.01 3.23 -8.11
C PRO A 178 -21.53 2.80 -8.14
N ASN A 179 -20.93 2.64 -6.96
CA ASN A 179 -19.48 2.47 -6.78
C ASN A 179 -18.90 1.22 -7.46
N ASP A 180 -19.71 0.17 -7.59
CA ASP A 180 -19.45 -1.09 -8.28
C ASP A 180 -19.16 -0.91 -9.78
N LYS A 181 -19.72 0.12 -10.43
CA LYS A 181 -19.49 0.40 -11.85
C LYS A 181 -18.36 1.39 -12.13
N LEU A 182 -17.68 1.90 -11.09
CA LEU A 182 -16.63 2.91 -11.27
C LEU A 182 -15.40 2.38 -12.01
N ALA A 183 -15.09 1.08 -11.92
CA ALA A 183 -13.96 0.49 -12.65
C ALA A 183 -14.16 0.55 -14.17
N ALA A 184 -15.34 0.16 -14.65
CA ALA A 184 -15.69 0.25 -16.07
C ALA A 184 -15.76 1.72 -16.54
N LEU A 185 -16.27 2.62 -15.68
CA LEU A 185 -16.30 4.06 -15.96
C LEU A 185 -14.89 4.64 -16.11
N ARG A 186 -13.95 4.25 -15.24
CA ARG A 186 -12.53 4.65 -15.35
C ARG A 186 -11.93 4.24 -16.68
N ASP A 187 -12.11 2.99 -17.09
CA ASP A 187 -11.56 2.50 -18.36
C ASP A 187 -12.16 3.26 -19.55
N LYS A 188 -13.47 3.50 -19.53
CA LYS A 188 -14.16 4.30 -20.56
C LYS A 188 -13.61 5.72 -20.63
N VAL A 189 -13.47 6.40 -19.49
CA VAL A 189 -12.94 7.77 -19.41
C VAL A 189 -11.50 7.83 -19.88
N ALA A 190 -10.65 6.88 -19.47
CA ALA A 190 -9.26 6.81 -19.90
C ALA A 190 -9.14 6.67 -21.42
N ARG A 191 -9.92 5.77 -22.04
CA ARG A 191 -9.95 5.60 -23.50
C ARG A 191 -10.44 6.86 -24.22
N GLN A 192 -11.51 7.49 -23.72
CA GLN A 192 -12.04 8.71 -24.31
C GLN A 192 -11.02 9.85 -24.27
N MET A 193 -10.37 10.05 -23.12
CA MET A 193 -9.35 11.07 -22.98
C MET A 193 -8.13 10.79 -23.85
N PHE A 194 -7.70 9.53 -23.98
CA PHE A 194 -6.61 9.15 -24.87
C PHE A 194 -6.95 9.39 -26.34
N ASN A 195 -8.14 8.99 -26.80
CA ASN A 195 -8.57 9.19 -28.17
C ASN A 195 -8.79 10.66 -28.54
N ALA A 196 -8.99 11.53 -27.54
CA ALA A 196 -9.09 12.98 -27.74
C ALA A 196 -7.71 13.66 -27.84
N LEU A 197 -6.61 12.94 -27.61
CA LEU A 197 -5.27 13.49 -27.79
C LEU A 197 -4.97 13.71 -29.28
N PRO A 198 -4.12 14.70 -29.60
CA PRO A 198 -3.53 14.83 -30.93
C PRO A 198 -2.84 13.54 -31.41
N ALA A 199 -2.89 13.27 -32.72
CA ALA A 199 -2.40 12.02 -33.30
C ALA A 199 -0.89 11.79 -33.06
N ASP A 200 -0.10 12.85 -33.06
CA ASP A 200 1.33 12.86 -32.71
C ASP A 200 1.59 12.37 -31.28
N GLN A 201 0.74 12.79 -30.33
CA GLN A 201 0.84 12.33 -28.95
C GLN A 201 0.43 10.85 -28.83
N GLN A 202 -0.64 10.44 -29.50
CA GLN A 202 -1.07 9.04 -29.51
C GLN A 202 0.04 8.13 -30.07
N GLU A 203 0.70 8.54 -31.15
CA GLU A 203 1.82 7.82 -31.75
C GLU A 203 3.00 7.70 -30.78
N LYS A 204 3.35 8.79 -30.09
CA LYS A 204 4.40 8.78 -29.05
C LYS A 204 4.13 7.72 -27.98
N TRP A 205 2.90 7.67 -27.46
CA TRP A 205 2.52 6.69 -26.44
C TRP A 205 2.43 5.26 -26.99
N THR A 206 2.15 5.11 -28.28
CA THR A 206 2.16 3.81 -28.96
C THR A 206 3.58 3.26 -29.04
N LYS A 207 4.54 4.08 -29.50
CA LYS A 207 5.97 3.74 -29.52
C LYS A 207 6.48 3.39 -28.12
N GLN A 208 6.15 4.21 -27.12
CA GLN A 208 6.54 3.93 -25.74
C GLN A 208 5.96 2.60 -25.22
N ALA A 209 4.71 2.27 -25.54
CA ALA A 209 4.11 1.00 -25.15
C ALA A 209 4.76 -0.20 -25.83
N GLU A 210 5.18 -0.05 -27.09
CA GLU A 210 5.96 -1.06 -27.82
C GLU A 210 7.34 -1.27 -27.19
N ASP A 211 8.05 -0.18 -26.90
CA ASP A 211 9.38 -0.22 -26.28
C ASP A 211 9.33 -0.87 -24.89
N GLU A 212 8.38 -0.48 -24.03
CA GLU A 212 8.19 -1.11 -22.72
C GLU A 212 7.81 -2.59 -22.83
N THR A 213 7.01 -2.96 -23.84
CA THR A 213 6.63 -4.36 -24.08
C THR A 213 7.84 -5.18 -24.56
N LYS A 214 8.67 -4.60 -25.42
CA LYS A 214 9.89 -5.22 -25.93
C LYS A 214 10.90 -5.42 -24.80
N ALA A 215 11.17 -4.39 -24.01
CA ALA A 215 12.06 -4.45 -22.86
C ALA A 215 11.60 -5.53 -21.85
N ALA A 216 10.31 -5.57 -21.51
CA ALA A 216 9.77 -6.61 -20.62
C ALA A 216 9.92 -8.02 -21.20
N SER A 217 9.74 -8.18 -22.51
CA SER A 217 9.91 -9.48 -23.19
C SER A 217 11.38 -9.92 -23.22
N GLU A 218 12.31 -9.00 -23.46
CA GLU A 218 13.75 -9.25 -23.45
C GLU A 218 14.23 -9.63 -22.04
N GLU A 219 13.74 -8.92 -21.01
CA GLU A 219 14.04 -9.25 -19.63
C GLU A 219 13.49 -10.62 -19.22
N TRP A 220 12.26 -10.95 -19.65
CA TRP A 220 11.69 -12.28 -19.43
C TRP A 220 12.50 -13.38 -20.13
N GLU A 221 12.92 -13.17 -21.38
CA GLU A 221 13.80 -14.10 -22.10
C GLU A 221 15.16 -14.26 -21.42
N ARG A 222 15.75 -13.16 -20.92
CA ARG A 222 16.99 -13.19 -20.15
C ARG A 222 16.82 -14.02 -18.89
N MET A 223 15.78 -13.77 -18.10
CA MET A 223 15.49 -14.54 -16.88
C MET A 223 15.25 -16.02 -17.16
N ARG A 224 14.61 -16.36 -18.29
CA ARG A 224 14.36 -17.74 -18.70
C ARG A 224 15.64 -18.47 -19.13
N LYS A 225 16.55 -17.78 -19.82
CA LYS A 225 17.81 -18.35 -20.30
C LYS A 225 18.93 -18.38 -19.26
N ASN A 226 18.84 -17.55 -18.23
CA ASN A 226 19.84 -17.54 -17.16
C ASN A 226 19.73 -18.84 -16.36
N GLU A 227 20.75 -19.69 -16.51
CA GLU A 227 20.94 -20.84 -15.62
C GLU A 227 21.21 -20.36 -14.18
N PRO A 228 20.85 -21.17 -13.16
CA PRO A 228 21.23 -20.88 -11.78
C PRO A 228 22.74 -20.68 -11.67
N SER A 229 23.17 -19.71 -10.86
CA SER A 229 24.60 -19.46 -10.67
C SER A 229 25.33 -20.73 -10.24
N THR A 230 26.44 -21.02 -10.94
CA THR A 230 27.31 -22.15 -10.63
C THR A 230 28.41 -21.80 -9.63
N LYS A 231 28.47 -20.54 -9.19
CA LYS A 231 29.49 -20.09 -8.25
C LYS A 231 29.22 -20.68 -6.84
N PRO A 232 30.26 -21.18 -6.14
CA PRO A 232 30.12 -21.73 -4.79
C PRO A 232 29.56 -20.70 -3.79
N GLU A 233 29.93 -19.44 -3.93
CA GLU A 233 29.51 -18.31 -3.08
C GLU A 233 27.99 -18.06 -3.13
N ASP A 234 27.35 -18.37 -4.26
CA ASP A 234 25.90 -18.19 -4.46
C ASP A 234 25.09 -19.44 -4.02
N ARG A 235 25.76 -20.50 -3.55
CA ARG A 235 25.16 -21.81 -3.17
C ARG A 235 25.19 -22.09 -1.66
N GLN A 236 25.75 -21.19 -0.86
CA GLN A 236 25.95 -21.36 0.59
C GLN A 236 24.99 -20.51 1.41
#